data_AF-A0AAW6X078-F1
#
_entry.id   AF-A0AAW6X078-F1
#
_cell.length_a   1.000
_cell.length_b   1.000
_cell.length_c   1.000
_cell.angle_alpha   90.00
_cell.angle_beta   90.00
_cell.angle_gamma   90.00
#
_symmetry.space_group_name_H-M   'P 1'
#
loop_
_entity.id
_entity.type
_entity.pdbx_description
1 polymer ?
#
loop_
_entity_poly.entity_id
_entity_poly.type
_entity_poly.pdbx_seq_one_letter_code
_entity_poly.pdbx_strand_id
1 'polypeptide(L)'
;VEVSNLTVDQLQQRLNAVRQGIFVFGDGQNDVPYSRQRQDEVIVHISDLNSRIAENETRGAEVEKQLTEEGIRVSSLESATATAPFDGVVWSRSIVNGSNVVLNNELMRILDCRELFVDILVPEVDYDEIYPGLAAQVRLLGRSDVFKGSV
;
A
#
# COMPACT_ATOMS: atom_id res chain seq x y z
N VAL A 1 -0.77 -77.52 36.03
CA VAL A 1 -0.08 -77.01 34.82
C VAL A 1 -0.95 -76.00 34.06
N GLU A 2 -2.26 -76.21 33.93
CA GLU A 2 -3.19 -75.26 33.26
C GLU A 2 -3.20 -73.83 33.82
N VAL A 3 -3.12 -73.64 35.15
CA VAL A 3 -3.17 -72.30 35.78
C VAL A 3 -1.94 -71.45 35.45
N SER A 4 -0.78 -72.09 35.22
CA SER A 4 0.45 -71.40 34.81
C SER A 4 0.45 -70.99 33.35
N ASN A 5 -0.25 -71.71 32.48
CA ASN A 5 -0.36 -71.34 31.06
C ASN A 5 -1.35 -70.18 30.86
N LEU A 6 -2.48 -70.17 31.58
CA LEU A 6 -3.45 -69.08 31.58
C LEU A 6 -2.86 -67.73 31.99
N THR A 7 -1.93 -67.73 32.95
CA THR A 7 -1.26 -66.51 33.43
C THR A 7 -0.20 -66.01 32.43
N VAL A 8 0.50 -66.91 31.74
CA VAL A 8 1.45 -66.55 30.68
C VAL A 8 0.72 -65.95 29.48
N ASP A 9 -0.38 -66.57 29.03
CA ASP A 9 -1.17 -66.06 27.90
C ASP A 9 -1.74 -64.65 28.17
N GLN A 10 -2.21 -64.40 29.40
CA GLN A 10 -2.69 -63.08 29.82
C GLN A 10 -1.58 -62.02 29.83
N LEU A 11 -0.37 -62.38 30.28
CA LEU A 11 0.79 -61.48 30.25
C LEU A 11 1.26 -61.21 28.82
N GLN A 12 1.20 -62.21 27.94
CA GLN A 12 1.54 -62.07 26.53
C GLN A 12 0.55 -61.17 25.78
N GLN A 13 -0.75 -61.29 26.07
CA GLN A 13 -1.78 -60.39 25.55
C GLN A 13 -1.56 -58.95 26.03
N ARG A 14 -1.25 -58.74 27.32
CA ARG A 14 -0.91 -57.41 27.85
C ARG A 14 0.34 -56.82 27.20
N LEU A 15 1.39 -57.62 27.02
CA LEU A 15 2.61 -57.16 26.36
C LEU A 15 2.35 -56.74 24.91
N ASN A 16 1.57 -57.51 24.17
CA ASN A 16 1.18 -57.17 22.79
C ASN A 16 0.31 -55.91 22.73
N ALA A 17 -0.60 -55.71 23.68
CA ALA A 17 -1.40 -54.49 23.79
C ALA A 17 -0.52 -53.25 24.02
N VAL A 18 0.42 -53.32 24.98
CA VAL A 18 1.37 -52.22 25.25
C VAL A 18 2.26 -51.94 24.03
N ARG A 19 2.73 -52.96 23.33
CA ARG A 19 3.50 -52.80 22.08
C ARG A 19 2.72 -52.12 20.96
N GLN A 20 1.40 -52.24 20.97
CA GLN A 20 0.48 -51.55 20.03
C GLN A 20 0.05 -50.17 20.53
N GLY A 21 0.61 -49.68 21.65
CA GLY A 21 0.25 -48.39 22.26
C GLY A 21 -1.08 -48.42 23.00
N ILE A 22 -1.59 -49.61 23.32
CA ILE A 22 -2.84 -49.82 24.06
C ILE A 22 -2.52 -50.03 25.53
N PHE A 23 -2.70 -48.97 26.32
CA PHE A 23 -2.48 -48.99 27.76
C PHE A 23 -3.75 -49.47 28.46
N VAL A 24 -3.69 -50.70 28.98
CA VAL A 24 -4.74 -51.28 29.83
C VAL A 24 -4.28 -51.17 31.28
N PHE A 25 -4.75 -50.14 31.99
CA PHE A 25 -4.59 -50.08 33.44
C PHE A 25 -5.50 -51.12 34.11
N GLY A 26 -5.18 -51.50 35.35
CA GLY A 26 -5.89 -52.53 36.12
C GLY A 26 -7.40 -52.49 35.90
N ASP A 27 -7.96 -53.68 35.67
CA ASP A 27 -9.40 -53.96 35.48
C ASP A 27 -9.96 -53.80 34.04
N GLY A 28 -9.11 -53.65 33.03
CA GLY A 28 -9.51 -53.87 31.63
C GLY A 28 -10.08 -52.63 30.91
N GLN A 29 -9.97 -51.45 31.53
CA GLN A 29 -10.34 -50.21 30.87
C GLN A 29 -9.22 -49.73 29.93
N ASN A 30 -9.59 -49.52 28.68
CA ASN A 30 -8.73 -49.01 27.61
C ASN A 30 -8.87 -47.49 27.53
N ASP A 31 -7.80 -46.74 27.82
CA ASP A 31 -7.80 -45.26 27.87
C ASP A 31 -7.51 -44.60 26.49
N VAL A 32 -7.21 -45.43 25.49
CA VAL A 32 -6.89 -44.99 24.12
C VAL A 32 -8.06 -44.29 23.41
N PRO A 33 -9.34 -44.73 23.54
CA PRO A 33 -10.47 -44.06 22.90
C PRO A 33 -10.67 -42.63 23.40
N TYR A 34 -10.60 -42.42 24.73
CA TYR A 34 -10.73 -41.10 25.34
C TYR A 34 -9.57 -40.18 24.95
N SER A 35 -8.34 -40.71 24.98
CA SER A 35 -7.14 -39.96 24.57
C SER A 35 -7.20 -39.51 23.09
N ARG A 36 -7.71 -40.35 22.19
CA ARG A 36 -7.89 -40.01 20.77
C ARG A 36 -9.00 -38.99 20.55
N GLN A 37 -10.15 -39.14 21.20
CA GLN A 37 -11.23 -38.15 21.13
C GLN A 37 -10.76 -36.77 21.59
N ARG A 38 -10.00 -36.73 22.69
CA ARG A 38 -9.44 -35.49 23.22
C ARG A 38 -8.38 -34.89 22.30
N GLN A 39 -7.61 -35.72 21.60
CA GLN A 39 -6.67 -35.26 20.57
C GLN A 39 -7.41 -34.61 19.40
N ASP A 40 -8.48 -35.23 18.90
CA ASP A 40 -9.28 -34.69 17.81
C ASP A 40 -9.96 -33.37 18.19
N GLU A 41 -10.51 -33.28 19.41
CA GLU A 41 -11.06 -32.03 19.97
C GLU A 41 -10.02 -30.91 20.02
N VAL A 42 -8.80 -31.21 20.48
CA VAL A 42 -7.70 -30.24 20.54
C VAL A 42 -7.27 -29.80 19.14
N ILE A 43 -7.21 -30.71 18.16
CA ILE A 43 -6.89 -30.37 16.76
C ILE A 43 -7.95 -29.42 16.19
N VAL A 44 -9.23 -29.69 16.43
CA VAL A 44 -10.33 -28.80 16.00
C VAL A 44 -10.20 -27.43 16.67
N HIS A 45 -9.90 -27.37 17.97
CA HIS A 45 -9.67 -26.11 18.69
C HIS A 45 -8.48 -25.32 18.14
N ILE A 46 -7.37 -25.99 17.81
CA ILE A 46 -6.21 -25.35 17.19
C ILE A 46 -6.59 -24.77 15.83
N SER A 47 -7.35 -25.51 15.02
CA SER A 47 -7.81 -25.04 13.71
C SER A 47 -8.72 -23.80 13.83
N ASP A 48 -9.65 -23.80 14.79
CA ASP A 48 -10.52 -22.65 15.07
C ASP A 48 -9.70 -21.44 15.53
N LEU A 49 -8.77 -21.62 16.46
CA LEU A 49 -7.88 -20.54 16.93
C LEU A 49 -7.01 -19.98 15.82
N ASN A 50 -6.43 -20.82 14.96
CA ASN A 50 -5.64 -20.37 13.82
C ASN A 50 -6.48 -19.55 12.83
N SER A 51 -7.74 -19.94 12.61
CA SER A 51 -8.68 -19.20 11.75
C SER A 51 -8.99 -17.83 12.34
N ARG A 52 -9.22 -17.75 13.66
CA ARG A 52 -9.45 -16.49 14.38
C ARG A 52 -8.22 -15.60 14.41
N ILE A 53 -7.02 -16.16 14.49
CA ILE A 53 -5.76 -15.40 14.41
C ILE A 53 -5.65 -14.78 13.01
N ALA A 54 -5.80 -15.58 11.96
CA ALA A 54 -5.72 -15.08 10.58
C ALA A 54 -6.78 -14.01 10.27
N GLU A 55 -8.01 -14.18 10.77
CA GLU A 55 -9.07 -13.19 10.65
C GLU A 55 -8.71 -11.88 11.36
N ASN A 56 -8.22 -11.95 12.61
CA ASN A 56 -7.84 -10.76 13.36
C ASN A 56 -6.62 -10.05 12.79
N GLU A 57 -5.63 -10.78 12.27
CA GLU A 57 -4.48 -10.20 11.58
C GLU A 57 -4.93 -9.46 10.32
N THR A 58 -5.80 -10.07 9.51
CA THR A 58 -6.36 -9.44 8.31
C THR A 58 -7.15 -8.19 8.67
N ARG A 59 -7.99 -8.27 9.71
CA ARG A 59 -8.78 -7.13 10.21
C ARG A 59 -7.87 -6.02 10.75
N GLY A 60 -6.78 -6.38 11.43
CA GLY A 60 -5.78 -5.44 11.92
C GLY A 60 -5.10 -4.68 10.78
N ALA A 61 -4.62 -5.42 9.77
CA ALA A 61 -3.98 -4.83 8.59
C ALA A 61 -4.92 -3.90 7.82
N GLU A 62 -6.20 -4.28 7.65
CA GLU A 62 -7.19 -3.45 6.97
C GLU A 62 -7.51 -2.18 7.76
N VAL A 63 -7.65 -2.27 9.08
CA VAL A 63 -7.88 -1.09 9.94
C VAL A 63 -6.67 -0.16 9.93
N GLU A 64 -5.45 -0.69 9.95
CA GLU A 64 -4.22 0.12 9.87
C GLU A 64 -4.11 0.87 8.54
N LYS A 65 -4.50 0.21 7.44
CA LYS A 65 -4.60 0.85 6.13
C LYS A 65 -5.63 1.98 6.14
N GLN A 66 -6.83 1.72 6.65
CA GLN A 66 -7.89 2.73 6.75
C GLN A 66 -7.46 3.92 7.64
N LEU A 67 -6.76 3.65 8.75
CA LEU A 67 -6.24 4.70 9.63
C LEU A 67 -5.22 5.57 8.91
N THR A 68 -4.35 4.98 8.11
CA THR A 68 -3.34 5.70 7.34
C THR A 68 -3.98 6.56 6.25
N GLU A 69 -4.93 6.01 5.49
CA GLU A 69 -5.68 6.72 4.45
C GLU A 69 -6.48 7.89 5.05
N GLU A 70 -7.16 7.65 6.17
CA GLU A 70 -7.92 8.68 6.88
C GLU A 70 -6.99 9.74 7.47
N GLY A 71 -5.83 9.36 8.01
CA GLY A 71 -4.81 10.30 8.48
C GLY A 71 -4.33 11.24 7.39
N ILE A 72 -4.07 10.72 6.18
CA ILE A 72 -3.71 11.52 5.01
C ILE A 72 -4.87 12.45 4.61
N ARG A 73 -6.10 11.93 4.58
CA ARG A 73 -7.29 12.71 4.23
C ARG A 73 -7.53 13.87 5.20
N VAL A 74 -7.50 13.60 6.51
CA VAL A 74 -7.65 14.63 7.55
C VAL A 74 -6.54 15.67 7.44
N SER A 75 -5.28 15.24 7.31
CA SER A 75 -4.15 16.15 7.14
C SER A 75 -4.34 17.08 5.94
N SER A 76 -4.85 16.56 4.81
CA SER A 76 -5.09 17.37 3.61
C SER A 76 -6.26 18.36 3.75
N LEU A 77 -7.22 18.08 4.63
CA LEU A 77 -8.37 18.95 4.90
C LEU A 77 -8.05 20.02 5.95
N GLU A 78 -7.18 19.72 6.91
CA GLU A 78 -6.78 20.66 7.96
C GLU A 78 -5.86 21.75 7.42
N SER A 79 -4.88 21.38 6.59
CA SER A 79 -3.98 22.35 5.98
C SER A 79 -3.35 21.81 4.70
N ALA A 80 -3.25 22.65 3.69
CA ALA A 80 -2.54 22.35 2.47
C ALA A 80 -1.46 23.40 2.24
N THR A 81 -0.21 22.96 2.16
CA THR A 81 0.89 23.84 1.75
C THR A 81 1.08 23.73 0.24
N ALA A 82 0.79 24.80 -0.48
CA ALA A 82 1.07 24.89 -1.91
C ALA A 82 2.55 25.25 -2.12
N THR A 83 3.31 24.33 -2.70
CA THR A 83 4.71 24.56 -3.08
C THR A 83 4.81 24.97 -4.55
N ALA A 84 5.81 25.80 -4.88
CA ALA A 84 6.09 26.12 -6.27
C ALA A 84 6.55 24.87 -7.03
N PRO A 85 6.02 24.59 -8.24
CA PRO A 85 6.37 23.40 -9.01
C PRO A 85 7.76 23.46 -9.65
N PHE A 86 8.33 24.66 -9.79
CA PHE A 86 9.65 24.90 -10.36
C PHE A 86 10.27 26.18 -9.78
N ASP A 87 11.58 26.31 -9.91
CA ASP A 87 12.31 27.53 -9.59
C ASP A 87 11.98 28.61 -10.62
N GLY A 88 11.41 29.72 -10.16
CA GLY A 88 10.96 30.80 -11.02
C GLY A 88 10.75 32.11 -10.28
N VAL A 89 10.23 33.09 -11.00
CA VAL A 89 9.93 34.42 -10.45
C VAL A 89 8.43 34.58 -10.26
N VAL A 90 8.01 35.06 -9.11
CA VAL A 90 6.60 35.41 -8.86
C VAL A 90 6.25 36.63 -9.70
N TRP A 91 5.41 36.41 -10.71
CA TRP A 91 4.94 37.47 -11.62
C TRP A 91 3.78 38.26 -11.03
N SER A 92 2.80 37.56 -10.48
CA SER A 92 1.64 38.18 -9.85
C SER A 92 1.12 37.34 -8.69
N ARG A 93 0.57 38.02 -7.68
CA ARG A 93 -0.15 37.41 -6.56
C ARG A 93 -1.61 37.82 -6.67
N SER A 94 -2.48 36.85 -6.84
CA SER A 94 -3.92 37.09 -7.04
C SER A 94 -4.70 37.08 -5.72
N ILE A 95 -4.07 36.60 -4.64
CA ILE A 95 -4.66 36.53 -3.29
C ILE A 95 -3.80 37.26 -2.25
N VAL A 96 -4.45 37.68 -1.17
CA VAL A 96 -3.80 38.25 0.01
C VAL A 96 -3.98 37.33 1.23
N ASN A 97 -3.26 37.61 2.31
CA ASN A 97 -3.38 36.79 3.52
C ASN A 97 -4.79 36.89 4.11
N GLY A 98 -5.37 35.75 4.51
CA GLY A 98 -6.73 35.67 5.03
C GLY A 98 -7.85 35.66 3.97
N SER A 99 -7.52 35.61 2.68
CA SER A 99 -8.51 35.41 1.62
C SER A 99 -9.12 34.02 1.69
N ASN A 100 -10.45 33.94 1.57
CA ASN A 100 -11.14 32.68 1.30
C ASN A 100 -10.95 32.30 -0.17
N VAL A 101 -10.48 31.08 -0.42
CA VAL A 101 -10.28 30.56 -1.77
C VAL A 101 -11.08 29.27 -1.94
N VAL A 102 -11.54 29.02 -3.16
CA VAL A 102 -12.20 27.77 -3.55
C VAL A 102 -11.39 27.07 -4.63
N LEU A 103 -11.76 25.83 -4.94
CA LEU A 103 -11.16 25.09 -6.05
C LEU A 103 -11.19 25.93 -7.34
N ASN A 104 -10.09 25.90 -8.10
CA ASN A 104 -9.87 26.65 -9.35
C ASN A 104 -9.62 28.15 -9.19
N ASN A 105 -9.49 28.69 -7.98
CA ASN A 105 -9.00 30.05 -7.81
C ASN A 105 -7.49 30.13 -8.10
N GLU A 106 -7.09 31.08 -8.94
CA GLU A 106 -5.67 31.40 -9.15
C GLU A 106 -5.11 32.04 -7.87
N LEU A 107 -4.08 31.43 -7.28
CA LEU A 107 -3.41 31.97 -6.08
C LEU A 107 -2.27 32.91 -6.47
N MET A 108 -1.42 32.47 -7.39
CA MET A 108 -0.25 33.19 -7.86
C MET A 108 0.17 32.70 -9.24
N ARG A 109 0.88 33.56 -9.97
CA ARG A 109 1.51 33.21 -11.24
C ARG A 109 3.02 33.23 -11.09
N ILE A 110 3.66 32.13 -11.48
CA ILE A 110 5.11 31.96 -11.44
C ILE A 110 5.58 31.82 -12.89
N LEU A 111 6.64 32.55 -13.24
CA LEU A 111 7.28 32.47 -14.55
C LEU A 111 8.59 31.72 -14.44
N ASP A 112 8.79 30.78 -15.37
CA ASP A 112 10.10 30.17 -15.61
C ASP A 112 10.88 31.10 -16.54
N CYS A 113 12.05 31.55 -16.09
CA CYS A 113 12.88 32.50 -16.84
C CYS A 113 14.08 31.82 -17.52
N ARG A 114 14.17 30.48 -17.52
CA ARG A 114 15.30 29.75 -18.12
C ARG A 114 15.31 29.84 -19.65
N GLU A 115 14.12 29.81 -20.25
CA GLU A 115 13.93 29.89 -21.70
C GLU A 115 13.02 31.08 -22.00
N LEU A 116 13.43 31.87 -22.99
CA LEU A 116 12.66 33.04 -23.43
C LEU A 116 11.98 32.70 -24.75
N PHE A 117 10.66 32.85 -24.77
CA PHE A 117 9.84 32.68 -25.96
C PHE A 117 9.26 34.02 -26.39
N VAL A 118 9.04 34.17 -27.68
CA VAL A 118 8.37 35.35 -28.26
C VAL A 118 7.30 34.85 -29.20
N ASP A 119 6.06 35.22 -28.91
CA ASP A 119 4.94 34.96 -29.82
C ASP A 119 4.91 36.05 -30.89
N ILE A 120 5.03 35.63 -32.15
CA ILE A 120 4.98 36.51 -33.32
C ILE A 120 3.78 36.12 -34.16
N LEU A 121 2.93 37.09 -34.47
CA LEU A 121 1.83 36.91 -35.40
C LEU A 121 2.38 36.96 -36.83
N VAL A 122 2.21 35.88 -37.58
CA VAL A 122 2.62 35.76 -38.98
C VAL A 122 1.38 35.82 -39.86
N PRO A 123 1.38 36.58 -40.97
CA PRO A 123 0.29 36.55 -41.95
C PRO A 123 0.07 35.14 -42.52
N GLU A 124 -1.19 34.79 -42.80
CA GLU A 124 -1.54 33.45 -43.32
C GLU A 124 -0.85 33.14 -44.65
N VAL A 125 -0.62 34.14 -45.49
CA VAL A 125 0.06 33.99 -46.79
C VAL A 125 1.51 33.50 -46.67
N ASP A 126 2.15 33.75 -45.51
CA ASP A 126 3.55 33.39 -45.26
C ASP A 126 3.65 32.11 -44.41
N TYR A 127 2.51 31.49 -44.03
CA TYR A 127 2.48 30.34 -43.12
C TYR A 127 3.24 29.13 -43.67
N ASP A 128 3.14 28.87 -44.98
CA ASP A 128 3.83 27.75 -45.64
C ASP A 128 5.36 27.87 -45.59
N GLU A 129 5.90 29.06 -45.34
CA GLU A 129 7.34 29.32 -45.23
C GLU A 129 7.88 29.12 -43.80
N ILE A 130 7.00 28.94 -42.81
CA ILE A 130 7.38 28.78 -41.40
C ILE A 130 7.41 27.30 -41.03
N TYR A 131 8.57 26.81 -40.61
CA TYR A 131 8.77 25.42 -40.17
C TYR A 131 9.66 25.31 -38.92
N PRO A 132 9.53 24.25 -38.11
CA PRO A 132 10.34 24.05 -36.92
C PRO A 132 11.85 24.04 -37.23
N GLY A 133 12.63 24.73 -36.40
CA GLY A 133 14.08 24.88 -36.54
C GLY A 133 14.52 26.02 -37.46
N LEU A 134 13.57 26.75 -38.08
CA LEU A 134 13.88 27.92 -38.90
C LEU A 134 14.56 29.00 -38.03
N ALA A 135 15.73 29.47 -38.46
CA ALA A 135 16.47 30.50 -37.75
C ALA A 135 15.71 31.84 -37.80
N ALA A 136 15.45 32.41 -36.63
CA ALA A 136 14.73 33.67 -36.47
C ALA A 136 15.60 34.72 -35.77
N GLN A 137 15.33 35.99 -36.04
CA GLN A 137 15.98 37.11 -35.39
C GLN A 137 14.91 38.08 -34.88
N VAL A 138 14.93 38.35 -33.57
CA VAL A 138 13.96 39.22 -32.90
C VAL A 138 14.69 40.42 -32.34
N ARG A 139 14.16 41.61 -32.61
CA ARG A 139 14.63 42.86 -32.00
C ARG A 139 13.52 43.44 -31.14
N LEU A 140 13.81 43.65 -29.87
CA LEU A 140 12.86 44.24 -28.94
C LEU A 140 12.71 45.75 -29.17
N LEU A 141 11.50 46.26 -28.98
CA LEU A 141 11.24 47.69 -29.09
C LEU A 141 12.03 48.46 -28.02
N GLY A 142 12.69 49.55 -28.40
CA GLY A 142 13.54 50.35 -27.50
C GLY A 142 14.96 49.79 -27.31
N ARG A 143 15.30 48.70 -27.99
CA ARG A 143 16.60 48.04 -27.95
C ARG A 143 17.21 47.90 -29.35
N SER A 144 18.52 48.00 -29.45
CA SER A 144 19.29 47.87 -30.70
C SER A 144 19.92 46.49 -30.87
N ASP A 145 19.98 45.71 -29.80
CA ASP A 145 20.40 44.32 -29.77
C ASP A 145 19.38 43.40 -30.46
N VAL A 146 19.91 42.45 -31.23
CA VAL A 146 19.14 41.43 -31.94
C VAL A 146 19.37 40.09 -31.27
N PHE A 147 18.28 39.45 -30.89
CA PHE A 147 18.27 38.11 -30.33
C PHE A 147 18.10 37.10 -31.46
N LYS A 148 18.98 36.11 -31.52
CA LYS A 148 18.86 34.99 -32.45
C LYS A 148 18.11 33.86 -31.75
N GLY A 149 17.22 33.20 -32.47
CA GLY A 149 16.46 32.05 -31.99
C GLY A 149 16.09 31.13 -33.15
N SER A 150 15.23 30.17 -32.85
CA SER A 150 14.62 29.29 -33.85
C SER A 150 13.13 29.15 -33.55
N VAL A 151 12.35 28.86 -34.59
CA VAL A 151 10.93 28.47 -34.51
C VAL A 151 10.79 27.08 -33.90
#